data_AF-A0A7C3M416-F1
#
_entry.id   AF-A0A7C3M416-F1
#
_cell.length_a   1.000
_cell.length_b   1.000
_cell.length_c   1.000
_cell.angle_alpha   90.00
_cell.angle_beta   90.00
_cell.angle_gamma   90.00
#
_symmetry.space_group_name_H-M   'P 1'
#
loop_
_entity.id
_entity.type
_entity.pdbx_description
1 polymer ?
#
loop_
_entity_poly.entity_id
_entity_poly.type
_entity_poly.pdbx_seq_one_letter_code
_entity_poly.pdbx_strand_id
1 'polypeptide(L)'
;DRVRRGNFIARIRMCILFDKSNVYNALVLGTSNKTELLLGYGTIYGDMASAVNPLGDLYKTQIRILAREIGIPEKIITKPPTADLWVGQTDEGELGITYEEADEILYNLVEKRLSPSLLVEMGYDGEKINKIIGLIKRNQFKRTLPVIAKLSSRTIGVDFRYPRDWGR
;
A
#
# COMPACT_ATOMS: atom_id res chain seq x y z
N ASP A 1 7.00 -23.01 1.72
CA ASP A 1 6.16 -21.82 1.97
C ASP A 1 6.57 -20.70 1.02
N ARG A 2 5.71 -20.36 0.05
CA ARG A 2 5.99 -19.34 -0.98
C ARG A 2 5.88 -17.91 -0.42
N VAL A 3 4.91 -17.66 0.45
CA VAL A 3 4.67 -16.36 1.09
C VAL A 3 5.85 -15.95 1.97
N ARG A 4 6.39 -16.88 2.78
CA ARG A 4 7.59 -16.62 3.60
C ARG A 4 8.80 -16.24 2.76
N ARG A 5 9.01 -16.92 1.62
CA ARG A 5 10.12 -16.61 0.70
C ARG A 5 9.93 -15.25 0.03
N GLY A 6 8.71 -14.94 -0.42
CA GLY A 6 8.37 -13.63 -0.98
C GLY A 6 8.65 -12.49 0.01
N ASN A 7 8.18 -12.62 1.25
CA ASN A 7 8.44 -11.66 2.31
C ASN A 7 9.94 -11.47 2.60
N PHE A 8 10.71 -12.57 2.58
CA PHE A 8 12.16 -12.49 2.79
C PHE A 8 12.84 -11.70 1.66
N ILE A 9 12.52 -12.01 0.39
CA ILE A 9 13.07 -11.32 -0.78
C ILE A 9 12.71 -9.82 -0.75
N ALA A 10 11.45 -9.47 -0.44
CA ALA A 10 11.02 -8.08 -0.34
C ALA A 10 11.82 -7.30 0.71
N ARG A 11 12.12 -7.92 1.85
CA ARG A 11 12.94 -7.33 2.92
C ARG A 11 14.41 -7.19 2.53
N ILE A 12 14.98 -8.14 1.80
CA ILE A 12 16.34 -8.01 1.28
C ILE A 12 16.45 -6.84 0.30
N ARG A 13 15.46 -6.64 -0.58
CA ARG A 13 15.41 -5.47 -1.48
C ARG A 13 15.38 -4.15 -0.69
N MET A 14 14.55 -4.09 0.35
CA MET A 14 14.51 -2.95 1.26
C MET A 14 15.87 -2.67 1.90
N CYS A 15 16.54 -3.69 2.47
CA CYS A 15 17.86 -3.53 3.09
C CYS A 15 18.89 -2.94 2.10
N ILE A 16 18.90 -3.42 0.86
CA ILE A 16 19.80 -2.90 -0.18
C ILE A 16 19.49 -1.44 -0.51
N LEU A 17 18.21 -1.06 -0.67
CA LEU A 17 17.83 0.31 -0.99
C LEU A 17 18.22 1.30 0.11
N PHE A 18 18.01 0.94 1.38
CA PHE A 18 18.39 1.79 2.51
C PHE A 18 19.90 1.86 2.76
N ASP A 19 20.65 0.78 2.48
CA ASP A 19 22.12 0.84 2.45
C ASP A 19 22.61 1.85 1.40
N LYS A 20 22.09 1.72 0.18
CA LYS A 20 22.44 2.62 -0.93
C LYS A 20 22.03 4.06 -0.66
N SER A 21 20.88 4.31 -0.03
CA SER A 21 20.44 5.67 0.25
C SER A 21 21.45 6.41 1.14
N ASN A 22 22.08 5.72 2.09
CA ASN A 22 23.13 6.32 2.91
C ASN A 22 24.40 6.63 2.10
N VAL A 23 24.81 5.73 1.20
CA VAL A 23 25.95 5.96 0.30
C VAL A 23 25.74 7.17 -0.61
N TYR A 24 24.51 7.35 -1.12
CA TYR A 24 24.17 8.43 -2.04
C TYR A 24 23.69 9.71 -1.37
N ASN A 25 23.64 9.75 -0.03
CA ASN A 25 23.00 10.83 0.73
C ASN A 25 21.60 11.17 0.18
N ALA A 26 20.80 10.13 -0.04
CA ALA A 26 19.51 10.17 -0.73
C ALA A 26 18.38 9.61 0.15
N LEU A 27 17.14 9.81 -0.28
CA LEU A 27 15.94 9.24 0.33
C LEU A 27 15.38 8.11 -0.53
N VAL A 28 14.97 7.02 0.11
CA VAL A 28 14.27 5.91 -0.56
C VAL A 28 12.83 6.34 -0.87
N LEU A 29 12.47 6.34 -2.15
CA LEU A 29 11.09 6.56 -2.59
C LEU A 29 10.30 5.25 -2.63
N GLY A 30 9.13 5.26 -2.00
CA GLY A 30 8.17 4.16 -2.02
C GLY A 30 7.36 4.13 -3.31
N THR A 31 6.79 2.97 -3.62
CA THR A 31 5.97 2.76 -4.82
C THR A 31 4.63 2.08 -4.54
N SER A 32 4.36 1.73 -3.27
CA SER A 32 3.07 1.16 -2.87
C SER A 32 1.95 2.17 -3.08
N ASN A 33 0.90 1.78 -3.79
CA ASN A 33 -0.24 2.66 -4.06
C ASN A 33 -1.34 2.53 -3.00
N LYS A 34 -2.30 3.46 -3.01
CA LYS A 34 -3.38 3.52 -2.01
C LYS A 34 -4.18 2.22 -1.94
N THR A 35 -4.43 1.58 -3.08
CA THR A 35 -5.13 0.29 -3.16
C THR A 35 -4.37 -0.79 -2.40
N GLU A 36 -3.08 -0.98 -2.71
CA GLU A 36 -2.21 -1.94 -2.04
C GLU A 36 -2.10 -1.67 -0.54
N LEU A 37 -1.92 -0.39 -0.15
CA LEU A 37 -1.81 0.01 1.24
C LEU A 37 -3.09 -0.28 2.04
N LEU A 38 -4.27 0.03 1.48
CA LEU A 38 -5.56 -0.22 2.11
C LEU A 38 -5.84 -1.72 2.26
N LEU A 39 -5.62 -2.49 1.20
CA LEU A 39 -5.82 -3.94 1.22
C LEU A 39 -4.73 -4.67 2.02
N GLY A 40 -3.60 -4.02 2.28
CA GLY A 40 -2.44 -4.61 2.92
C GLY A 40 -1.67 -5.58 2.04
N TYR A 41 -1.76 -5.39 0.72
CA TYR A 41 -1.09 -6.19 -0.28
C TYR A 41 0.35 -5.70 -0.47
N GLY A 42 1.19 -6.10 0.48
CA GLY A 42 2.60 -5.71 0.56
C GLY A 42 3.27 -6.29 1.79
N THR A 43 4.60 -6.31 1.78
CA THR A 43 5.40 -6.80 2.90
C THR A 43 5.72 -5.64 3.84
N ILE A 44 5.25 -5.71 5.09
CA ILE A 44 5.67 -4.78 6.13
C ILE A 44 7.19 -4.88 6.32
N TYR A 45 7.85 -3.72 6.32
CA TYR A 45 9.31 -3.59 6.31
C TYR A 45 10.01 -4.22 5.09
N GLY A 46 9.28 -4.47 4.01
CA GLY A 46 9.81 -4.84 2.70
C GLY A 46 9.53 -3.71 1.71
N ASP A 47 8.76 -4.00 0.68
CA ASP A 47 8.31 -3.06 -0.35
C ASP A 47 7.55 -1.84 0.19
N MET A 48 6.85 -1.99 1.33
CA MET A 48 6.13 -0.89 1.97
C MET A 48 7.03 0.09 2.74
N ALA A 49 8.34 -0.19 2.87
CA ALA A 49 9.27 0.65 3.61
C ALA A 49 9.91 1.70 2.69
N SER A 50 9.73 2.97 3.04
CA SER A 50 10.30 4.10 2.31
C SER A 50 10.42 5.33 3.20
N ALA A 51 11.25 6.29 2.82
CA ALA A 51 11.29 7.59 3.47
C ALA A 51 10.12 8.49 3.03
N VAL A 52 9.80 8.48 1.73
CA VAL A 52 8.68 9.22 1.14
C VAL A 52 7.98 8.32 0.12
N ASN A 53 6.65 8.28 0.09
CA ASN A 53 5.90 7.53 -0.89
C ASN A 53 4.97 8.46 -1.70
N PRO A 54 5.37 8.92 -2.89
CA PRO A 54 4.57 9.86 -3.69
C PRO A 54 3.30 9.22 -4.29
N LEU A 55 3.24 7.89 -4.37
CA LEU A 55 2.09 7.17 -4.95
C LEU A 55 1.10 6.69 -3.89
N GLY A 56 1.42 6.86 -2.61
CA GLY A 56 0.68 6.28 -1.49
C GLY A 56 -0.77 6.76 -1.36
N ASP A 57 -1.12 7.89 -1.99
CA ASP A 57 -2.49 8.43 -1.98
C ASP A 57 -3.20 8.34 -3.35
N LEU A 58 -2.62 7.60 -4.31
CA LEU A 58 -3.25 7.32 -5.61
C LEU A 58 -3.73 5.86 -5.67
N TYR A 59 -4.94 5.66 -6.17
CA TYR A 59 -5.48 4.33 -6.49
C TYR A 59 -4.77 3.73 -7.71
N LYS A 60 -4.81 2.41 -7.87
CA LYS A 60 -4.11 1.71 -8.98
C LYS A 60 -4.59 2.21 -10.34
N THR A 61 -5.89 2.38 -10.50
CA THR A 61 -6.54 2.95 -11.68
C THR A 61 -6.04 4.36 -11.98
N GLN A 62 -5.92 5.21 -10.96
CA GLN A 62 -5.38 6.57 -11.10
C GLN A 62 -3.90 6.57 -11.52
N ILE A 63 -3.10 5.63 -11.01
CA ILE A 63 -1.70 5.48 -11.42
C ILE A 63 -1.60 5.10 -12.89
N ARG A 64 -2.48 4.23 -13.41
CA ARG A 64 -2.50 3.90 -14.84
C ARG A 64 -2.82 5.11 -15.70
N ILE A 65 -3.74 5.98 -15.27
CA ILE A 65 -4.05 7.24 -15.95
C ILE A 65 -2.81 8.15 -15.93
N LEU A 66 -2.24 8.40 -14.74
CA LEU A 66 -1.04 9.22 -14.59
C LEU A 66 0.14 8.71 -15.44
N ALA A 67 0.35 7.39 -15.48
CA ALA A 67 1.40 6.77 -16.27
C ALA A 67 1.27 7.07 -17.77
N ARG A 68 0.04 7.06 -18.32
CA ARG A 68 -0.19 7.45 -19.71
C ARG A 68 0.14 8.92 -19.94
N GLU A 69 -0.33 9.80 -19.06
CA GLU A 69 -0.14 11.24 -19.18
C GLU A 69 1.35 11.65 -19.15
N ILE A 70 2.18 10.95 -18.36
CA ILE A 70 3.63 11.23 -18.29
C ILE A 70 4.45 10.43 -19.33
N GLY A 71 3.80 9.69 -20.24
CA GLY A 71 4.46 9.00 -21.35
C GLY A 71 5.16 7.69 -20.97
N ILE A 72 4.70 6.97 -19.94
CA ILE A 72 5.20 5.61 -19.66
C ILE A 72 4.83 4.69 -20.84
N PRO A 73 5.75 3.81 -21.31
CA PRO A 73 5.45 2.90 -22.41
C PRO A 73 4.24 2.00 -22.16
N GLU A 74 3.36 1.87 -23.17
CA GLU A 74 2.10 1.11 -23.06
C GLU A 74 2.31 -0.36 -22.63
N LYS A 75 3.44 -0.96 -23.03
CA LYS A 75 3.83 -2.32 -22.61
C LYS A 75 4.02 -2.49 -21.11
N ILE A 76 4.31 -1.40 -20.38
CA ILE A 76 4.42 -1.37 -18.91
C ILE A 76 3.04 -1.18 -18.29
N ILE A 77 2.23 -0.29 -18.88
CA ILE A 77 0.89 0.06 -18.37
C ILE A 77 -0.08 -1.12 -18.48
N THR A 78 -0.04 -1.84 -19.60
CA THR A 78 -0.93 -2.98 -19.89
C THR A 78 -0.43 -4.31 -19.32
N LYS A 79 0.78 -4.34 -18.76
CA LYS A 79 1.31 -5.55 -18.14
C LYS A 79 0.40 -5.94 -16.95
N PRO A 80 -0.05 -7.21 -16.87
CA PRO A 80 -0.82 -7.66 -15.73
C PRO A 80 -0.07 -7.42 -14.40
N PRO A 81 -0.75 -6.90 -13.37
CA PRO A 81 -0.14 -6.63 -12.08
C PRO A 81 0.29 -7.93 -11.40
N THR A 82 1.56 -7.97 -11.01
CA THR A 82 2.18 -9.11 -10.34
C THR A 82 3.28 -8.61 -9.41
N ALA A 83 3.33 -9.13 -8.18
CA ALA A 83 4.47 -8.91 -7.28
C ALA A 83 5.77 -9.62 -7.73
N ASP A 84 5.68 -10.52 -8.72
CA ASP A 84 6.81 -11.26 -9.31
C ASP A 84 7.71 -11.94 -8.26
N LEU A 85 7.09 -12.47 -7.21
CA LEU A 85 7.78 -13.19 -6.12
C LEU A 85 7.91 -14.70 -6.42
N TRP A 86 7.05 -15.23 -7.31
CA TRP A 86 7.14 -16.58 -7.85
C TRP A 86 6.37 -16.71 -9.18
N VAL A 87 6.69 -17.76 -9.96
CA VAL A 87 6.09 -18.01 -11.28
C VAL A 87 4.58 -18.20 -11.19
N GLY A 88 3.83 -17.46 -12.02
CA GLY A 88 2.37 -17.54 -12.15
C GLY A 88 1.59 -16.72 -11.12
N GLN A 89 2.24 -15.84 -10.35
CA GLN A 89 1.55 -14.93 -9.44
C GLN A 89 0.82 -13.82 -10.20
N THR A 90 -0.45 -13.59 -9.88
CA THR A 90 -1.24 -12.43 -10.31
C THR A 90 -1.95 -11.83 -9.11
N ASP A 91 -1.85 -10.52 -8.94
CA ASP A 91 -2.40 -9.83 -7.76
C ASP A 91 -3.93 -10.01 -7.69
N GLU A 92 -4.61 -9.88 -8.82
CA GLU A 92 -6.07 -10.05 -8.94
C GLU A 92 -6.52 -11.49 -8.67
N GLY A 93 -5.68 -12.48 -9.02
CA GLY A 93 -5.94 -13.88 -8.70
C GLY A 93 -5.83 -14.17 -7.20
N GLU A 94 -4.88 -13.55 -6.50
CA GLU A 94 -4.76 -13.67 -5.04
C GLU A 94 -5.85 -12.89 -4.30
N LEU A 95 -6.19 -11.70 -4.79
CA LEU A 95 -7.22 -10.85 -4.21
C LEU A 95 -8.64 -11.30 -4.60
N GLY A 96 -8.80 -12.09 -5.66
CA GLY A 96 -10.09 -12.52 -6.22
C GLY A 96 -11.00 -11.37 -6.63
N ILE A 97 -10.41 -10.22 -6.98
CA ILE A 97 -11.09 -8.99 -7.38
C ILE A 97 -10.14 -8.20 -8.28
N THR A 98 -10.67 -7.55 -9.31
CA THR A 98 -9.87 -6.69 -10.19
C THR A 98 -9.52 -5.38 -9.50
N TYR A 99 -8.48 -4.70 -9.98
CA TYR A 99 -8.13 -3.39 -9.43
C TYR A 99 -9.20 -2.34 -9.71
N GLU A 100 -9.89 -2.41 -10.84
CA GLU A 100 -10.99 -1.49 -11.18
C GLU A 100 -12.12 -1.59 -10.16
N GLU A 101 -12.59 -2.81 -9.88
CA GLU A 101 -13.69 -3.03 -8.94
C GLU A 101 -13.25 -2.75 -7.50
N ALA A 102 -12.03 -3.12 -7.13
CA ALA A 102 -11.48 -2.82 -5.81
C ALA A 102 -11.36 -1.32 -5.58
N ASP A 103 -10.85 -0.55 -6.55
CA ASP A 103 -10.69 0.89 -6.45
C ASP A 103 -12.04 1.61 -6.35
N GLU A 104 -13.05 1.19 -7.11
CA GLU A 104 -14.40 1.76 -7.01
C GLU A 104 -15.01 1.54 -5.62
N ILE A 105 -14.93 0.32 -5.08
CA ILE A 105 -15.43 0.03 -3.73
C ILE A 105 -14.64 0.80 -2.68
N LEU A 106 -13.31 0.81 -2.77
CA LEU A 106 -12.44 1.54 -1.84
C LEU A 106 -12.71 3.04 -1.87
N TYR A 107 -12.87 3.63 -3.05
CA TYR A 107 -13.17 5.05 -3.21
C TYR A 107 -14.50 5.42 -2.54
N ASN A 108 -15.55 4.63 -2.76
CA ASN A 108 -16.85 4.87 -2.13
C ASN A 108 -16.81 4.68 -0.61
N LEU A 109 -16.06 3.69 -0.10
CA LEU A 109 -15.93 3.44 1.34
C LEU A 109 -15.04 4.46 2.07
N VAL A 110 -13.91 4.88 1.46
CA VAL A 110 -12.88 5.68 2.13
C VAL A 110 -13.05 7.17 1.86
N GLU A 111 -13.25 7.57 0.60
CA GLU A 111 -13.36 8.98 0.23
C GLU A 111 -14.76 9.50 0.48
N LYS A 112 -15.77 8.82 -0.07
CA LYS A 112 -17.17 9.22 0.09
C LYS A 112 -17.78 8.78 1.42
N ARG A 113 -17.10 7.92 2.17
CA ARG A 113 -17.54 7.40 3.49
C ARG A 113 -18.94 6.78 3.46
N LEU A 114 -19.31 6.15 2.35
CA LEU A 114 -20.61 5.50 2.20
C LEU A 114 -20.65 4.22 3.05
N SER A 115 -21.85 3.88 3.54
CA SER A 115 -22.05 2.65 4.28
C SER A 115 -22.00 1.42 3.36
N PRO A 116 -21.58 0.25 3.85
CA PRO A 116 -21.61 -0.99 3.06
C PRO A 116 -23.00 -1.32 2.52
N SER A 117 -24.07 -0.99 3.25
CA SER A 117 -25.45 -1.19 2.81
C SER A 117 -25.78 -0.38 1.55
N LEU A 118 -25.34 0.88 1.50
CA LEU A 118 -25.58 1.74 0.34
C LEU A 118 -24.80 1.26 -0.88
N LEU A 119 -23.59 0.72 -0.70
CA LEU A 119 -22.86 0.11 -1.82
C LEU A 119 -23.60 -1.11 -2.38
N VAL A 120 -24.22 -1.93 -1.53
CA VAL A 120 -25.06 -3.05 -2.00
C VAL A 120 -26.28 -2.53 -2.78
N GLU A 121 -26.94 -1.48 -2.29
CA GLU A 121 -28.04 -0.81 -3.02
C GLU A 121 -27.60 -0.20 -4.36
N MET A 122 -26.35 0.25 -4.45
CA MET A 122 -25.73 0.72 -5.70
C MET A 122 -25.36 -0.42 -6.67
N GLY A 123 -25.57 -1.68 -6.29
CA GLY A 123 -25.37 -2.85 -7.15
C GLY A 123 -24.01 -3.54 -7.01
N TYR A 124 -23.17 -3.14 -6.05
CA TYR A 124 -21.91 -3.84 -5.77
C TYR A 124 -22.16 -5.15 -5.00
N ASP A 125 -21.33 -6.16 -5.27
CA ASP A 125 -21.41 -7.47 -4.62
C ASP A 125 -21.07 -7.38 -3.11
N GLY A 126 -22.03 -7.76 -2.27
CA GLY A 126 -21.90 -7.78 -0.81
C GLY A 126 -20.75 -8.64 -0.30
N GLU A 127 -20.42 -9.77 -0.96
CA GLU A 127 -19.30 -10.62 -0.55
C GLU A 127 -17.96 -9.90 -0.78
N LYS A 128 -17.80 -9.23 -1.92
CA LYS A 128 -16.61 -8.46 -2.27
C LYS A 128 -16.43 -7.25 -1.36
N ILE A 129 -17.51 -6.53 -1.06
CA ILE A 129 -17.49 -5.41 -0.09
C ILE A 129 -16.99 -5.90 1.28
N ASN A 130 -17.57 -6.99 1.79
CA ASN A 130 -17.18 -7.57 3.08
C ASN A 130 -15.73 -8.05 3.07
N LYS A 131 -15.28 -8.64 1.97
CA LYS A 131 -13.89 -9.07 1.77
C LYS A 131 -12.92 -7.88 1.85
N ILE A 132 -13.20 -6.79 1.13
CA ILE A 132 -12.40 -5.55 1.16
C ILE A 132 -12.35 -4.98 2.58
N ILE A 133 -13.49 -4.84 3.24
CA ILE A 133 -13.57 -4.34 4.62
C ILE A 133 -12.74 -5.22 5.56
N GLY A 134 -12.82 -6.54 5.41
CA GLY A 134 -12.04 -7.50 6.17
C GLY A 134 -10.53 -7.37 5.92
N LEU A 135 -10.10 -7.12 4.69
CA LEU A 135 -8.69 -6.86 4.36
C LEU A 135 -8.19 -5.54 4.97
N ILE A 136 -8.97 -4.46 4.87
CA ILE A 136 -8.64 -3.16 5.48
C ILE A 136 -8.43 -3.32 6.98
N LYS A 137 -9.37 -3.97 7.67
CA LYS A 137 -9.31 -4.15 9.14
C LYS A 137 -8.11 -5.02 9.54
N ARG A 138 -7.96 -6.20 8.94
CA ARG A 138 -6.90 -7.15 9.31
C ARG A 138 -5.49 -6.62 9.05
N ASN A 139 -5.31 -5.81 8.02
CA ASN A 139 -4.01 -5.25 7.65
C ASN A 139 -3.76 -3.83 8.18
N GLN A 140 -4.62 -3.32 9.07
CA GLN A 140 -4.44 -1.98 9.65
C GLN A 140 -3.07 -1.77 10.29
N PHE A 141 -2.54 -2.79 10.96
CA PHE A 141 -1.23 -2.72 11.61
C PHE A 141 -0.08 -2.40 10.65
N LYS A 142 -0.21 -2.71 9.34
CA LYS A 142 0.82 -2.42 8.33
C LYS A 142 0.91 -0.93 7.98
N ARG A 143 -0.11 -0.14 8.31
CA ARG A 143 -0.21 1.31 8.03
C ARG A 143 0.10 2.16 9.25
N THR A 144 0.48 1.54 10.36
CA THR A 144 0.77 2.22 11.62
C THR A 144 2.19 1.91 12.07
N LEU A 145 2.80 2.84 12.81
CA LEU A 145 4.00 2.53 13.57
C LEU A 145 3.71 1.45 14.63
N PRO A 146 4.74 0.74 15.13
CA PRO A 146 4.57 -0.16 16.27
C PRO A 146 3.86 0.50 17.44
N VAL A 147 2.99 -0.24 18.12
CA VAL A 147 2.32 0.22 19.33
C VAL A 147 3.35 0.37 20.45
N ILE A 148 3.48 1.56 21.01
CA ILE A 148 4.39 1.86 22.12
C ILE A 148 3.59 1.85 23.42
N ALA A 149 3.99 0.99 24.38
CA ALA A 149 3.41 0.98 25.72
C ALA A 149 3.81 2.28 26.45
N LYS A 150 2.82 3.14 26.73
CA LYS A 150 3.03 4.45 27.35
C LYS A 150 3.32 4.31 28.84
N LEU A 151 4.49 4.79 29.26
CA LEU A 151 4.90 4.86 30.67
C LEU A 151 5.15 6.29 31.17
N SER A 152 5.61 7.18 30.28
CA SER A 152 5.90 8.58 30.61
C SER A 152 4.86 9.52 30.00
N SER A 153 4.89 10.80 30.38
CA SER A 153 3.97 11.82 29.86
C SER A 153 4.18 12.14 28.38
N ARG A 154 5.39 11.91 27.84
CA ARG A 154 5.78 12.22 26.46
C ARG A 154 6.26 10.98 25.70
N THR A 155 5.35 10.28 25.04
CA THR A 155 5.63 9.07 24.26
C THR A 155 6.01 9.42 22.82
N ILE A 156 7.05 8.76 22.28
CA ILE A 156 7.44 8.88 20.88
C ILE A 156 6.26 8.52 19.97
N GLY A 157 6.09 9.25 18.87
CA GLY A 157 5.09 8.96 17.85
C GLY A 157 3.68 9.47 18.16
N VAL A 158 3.19 9.49 19.40
CA VAL A 158 1.87 10.08 19.74
C VAL A 158 2.02 11.49 20.31
N ASP A 159 2.81 11.64 21.37
CA ASP A 159 2.94 12.91 22.10
C ASP A 159 4.17 13.72 21.63
N PHE A 160 5.18 13.05 21.08
CA PHE A 160 6.43 13.67 20.62
C PHE A 160 6.45 13.80 19.09
N ARG A 161 5.60 14.68 18.54
CA ARG A 161 5.60 15.08 17.12
C ARG A 161 5.97 16.55 17.02
N TYR A 162 7.18 16.86 16.54
CA TYR A 162 7.56 18.25 16.25
C TYR A 162 7.41 18.50 14.75
N PRO A 163 6.60 19.49 14.34
CA PRO A 163 6.52 19.91 12.93
C PRO A 163 7.69 20.84 12.53
N ARG A 164 8.74 20.95 13.35
CA ARG A 164 9.86 21.86 13.14
C ARG A 164 11.17 21.09 12.99
N ASP A 165 12.02 21.61 12.12
CA ASP A 165 13.42 21.19 12.01
C ASP A 165 14.16 21.54 13.31
N TRP A 166 15.04 20.66 13.76
CA TRP A 166 15.85 20.85 14.98
C TRP A 166 17.03 21.80 14.76
N GLY A 167 17.18 22.35 13.56
CA GLY A 167 18.23 23.29 13.21
C GLY A 167 19.57 22.57 13.11
N ARG A 168 19.95 22.24 11.88
CA ARG A 168 21.33 21.96 11.51
C ARG A 168 21.68 22.73 10.24
#